data_AF-A0A7D5HAE8-F1
#
_entry.id   AF-A0A7D5HAE8-F1
#
_cell.length_a   1.000
_cell.length_b   1.000
_cell.length_c   1.000
_cell.angle_alpha   90.00
_cell.angle_beta   90.00
_cell.angle_gamma   90.00
#
_symmetry.space_group_name_H-M   'P 1'
#
loop_
_entity.id
_entity.type
_entity.pdbx_description
1 polymer ?
#
loop_
_entity_poly.entity_id
_entity_poly.type
_entity_poly.pdbx_seq_one_letter_code
_entity_poly.pdbx_strand_id
1 'polypeptide(L)'
;MDFLQRHNGVAGNGVFVYSSQKTLLPDGSGYNNGFIEVNLGYRDLDWMKNFLVLGDSDQDVYVLDLDLKVYQVRDRQAFDNIFETFNGFDELLVWVYQFILGGVDE
;
A
#
# COMPACT_ATOMS: atom_id res chain seq x y z
N MET A 1 6.36 14.01 4.80
CA MET A 1 7.11 13.17 5.78
C MET A 1 8.18 12.37 5.04
N ASP A 2 9.26 11.92 5.72
CA ASP A 2 10.35 11.07 5.14
C ASP A 2 10.17 9.57 5.47
N PHE A 3 8.93 9.06 5.53
CA PHE A 3 8.65 7.71 6.03
C PHE A 3 9.51 6.65 5.34
N LEU A 4 9.50 6.58 4.00
CA LEU A 4 10.26 5.59 3.24
C LEU A 4 11.78 5.73 3.38
N GLN A 5 12.29 6.92 3.74
CA GLN A 5 13.70 7.12 4.00
C GLN A 5 14.12 6.57 5.37
N ARG A 6 13.21 6.62 6.36
CA ARG A 6 13.45 6.10 7.72
C ARG A 6 13.07 4.63 7.87
N HIS A 7 12.00 4.22 7.19
CA HIS A 7 11.40 2.89 7.21
C HIS A 7 11.06 2.51 5.78
N ASN A 8 11.90 1.69 5.15
CA ASN A 8 11.70 1.27 3.77
C ASN A 8 10.59 0.22 3.68
N GLY A 9 9.33 0.65 3.77
CA GLY A 9 8.15 -0.20 3.90
C GLY A 9 7.87 -0.63 5.35
N VAL A 10 6.69 -1.22 5.56
CA VAL A 10 6.28 -1.80 6.86
C VAL A 10 5.28 -2.92 6.64
N ALA A 11 5.31 -3.92 7.51
CA ALA A 11 4.34 -5.01 7.54
C ALA A 11 3.95 -5.33 8.99
N GLY A 12 2.67 -5.58 9.24
CA GLY A 12 2.16 -6.01 10.53
C GLY A 12 0.68 -6.35 10.46
N ASN A 13 0.24 -7.35 11.21
CA ASN A 13 -1.16 -7.80 11.26
C ASN A 13 -1.81 -8.03 9.89
N GLY A 14 -1.06 -8.57 8.93
CA GLY A 14 -1.56 -8.84 7.57
C GLY A 14 -1.72 -7.59 6.70
N VAL A 15 -1.22 -6.44 7.15
CA VAL A 15 -1.24 -5.16 6.41
C VAL A 15 0.17 -4.81 5.99
N PHE A 16 0.33 -4.36 4.74
CA PHE A 16 1.61 -4.10 4.10
C PHE A 16 1.63 -2.71 3.47
N VAL A 17 2.73 -1.98 3.68
CA VAL A 17 3.10 -0.80 2.88
C VAL A 17 4.39 -1.13 2.14
N TYR A 18 4.37 -0.93 0.84
CA TYR A 18 5.46 -1.30 -0.04
C TYR A 18 6.69 -0.43 0.16
N SER A 19 7.82 -1.07 -0.07
CA SER A 19 9.15 -0.49 0.09
C SER A 19 9.53 0.27 -1.18
N SER A 20 10.33 1.33 -1.06
CA SER A 20 10.84 2.07 -2.22
C SER A 20 11.68 1.21 -3.17
N GLN A 21 12.31 0.16 -2.63
CA GLN A 21 13.11 -0.80 -3.39
C GLN A 21 13.00 -2.20 -2.79
N LYS A 22 13.08 -3.21 -3.67
CA LYS A 22 13.19 -4.60 -3.30
C LYS A 22 14.51 -4.87 -2.56
N THR A 23 14.42 -5.45 -1.37
CA THR A 23 15.52 -5.70 -0.44
C THR A 23 15.34 -7.08 0.18
N LEU A 24 16.43 -7.83 0.35
CA LEU A 24 16.42 -9.12 1.04
C LEU A 24 16.09 -8.92 2.52
N LEU A 25 15.19 -9.74 3.06
CA LEU A 25 14.85 -9.72 4.48
C LEU A 25 16.05 -10.19 5.34
N PRO A 26 16.25 -9.63 6.55
CA PRO A 26 17.42 -9.95 7.37
C PRO A 26 17.57 -11.43 7.73
N ASP A 27 16.47 -12.16 7.81
CA ASP A 27 16.42 -13.60 8.10
C ASP A 27 16.63 -14.49 6.87
N GLY A 28 16.78 -13.88 5.68
CA GLY A 28 16.95 -14.59 4.41
C GLY A 28 15.68 -15.30 3.90
N SER A 29 14.52 -15.09 4.53
CA SER A 29 13.26 -15.76 4.17
C SER A 29 12.71 -15.35 2.80
N GLY A 30 13.18 -14.23 2.25
CA GLY A 30 12.75 -13.73 0.95
C GLY A 30 13.05 -12.25 0.80
N TYR A 31 12.26 -11.58 -0.04
CA TYR A 31 12.35 -10.15 -0.30
C TYR A 31 11.09 -9.46 0.19
N ASN A 32 11.21 -8.19 0.60
CA ASN A 32 10.06 -7.32 0.82
C ASN A 32 9.30 -7.03 -0.50
N ASN A 33 8.11 -6.45 -0.36
CA ASN A 33 7.32 -5.96 -1.47
C ASN A 33 7.89 -4.62 -1.95
N GLY A 34 8.63 -4.65 -3.06
CA GLY A 34 9.18 -3.47 -3.73
C GLY A 34 8.13 -2.76 -4.59
N PHE A 35 8.03 -1.43 -4.44
CA PHE A 35 7.03 -0.60 -5.09
C PHE A 35 7.04 -0.75 -6.62
N ILE A 36 8.23 -0.72 -7.25
CA ILE A 36 8.36 -0.81 -8.70
C ILE A 36 7.94 -2.18 -9.19
N GLU A 37 8.50 -3.25 -8.61
CA GLU A 37 8.26 -4.62 -9.05
C GLU A 37 6.79 -5.02 -8.91
N VAL A 38 6.17 -4.65 -7.79
CA VAL A 38 4.76 -4.96 -7.55
C VAL A 38 3.86 -4.18 -8.51
N ASN A 39 4.14 -2.89 -8.76
CA ASN A 39 3.35 -2.11 -9.71
C ASN A 39 3.54 -2.55 -11.17
N LEU A 40 4.70 -3.10 -11.54
CA LEU A 40 4.88 -3.72 -12.85
C LEU A 40 3.89 -4.90 -13.01
N GLY A 41 3.74 -5.73 -11.98
CA GLY A 41 2.75 -6.82 -11.99
C GLY A 41 1.31 -6.33 -12.06
N TYR A 42 0.95 -5.29 -11.30
CA TYR A 42 -0.40 -4.71 -11.41
C TYR A 42 -0.67 -4.10 -12.79
N ARG A 43 0.35 -3.53 -13.46
CA ARG A 43 0.21 -2.93 -14.79
C ARG A 43 -0.04 -3.94 -15.91
N ASP A 44 0.16 -5.23 -15.68
CA ASP A 44 -0.27 -6.28 -16.59
C ASP A 44 -1.81 -6.37 -16.69
N LEU A 45 -2.53 -5.82 -15.70
CA LEU A 45 -3.98 -5.64 -15.73
C LEU A 45 -4.31 -4.27 -16.33
N ASP A 46 -4.94 -4.25 -17.51
CA ASP A 46 -5.23 -3.01 -18.24
C ASP A 46 -5.98 -1.96 -17.40
N TRP A 47 -6.91 -2.40 -16.56
CA TRP A 47 -7.73 -1.53 -15.70
C TRP A 47 -6.96 -0.95 -14.49
N MET A 48 -5.76 -1.47 -14.18
CA MET A 48 -4.91 -0.98 -13.09
C MET A 48 -3.85 0.04 -13.54
N LYS A 49 -3.72 0.31 -14.85
CA LYS A 49 -2.65 1.15 -15.41
C LYS A 49 -2.63 2.60 -14.89
N ASN A 50 -3.78 3.10 -14.44
CA ASN A 50 -3.95 4.44 -13.88
C ASN A 50 -3.88 4.47 -12.35
N PHE A 51 -3.47 3.36 -11.72
CA PHE A 51 -3.25 3.29 -10.28
C PHE A 51 -1.79 2.99 -9.97
N LEU A 52 -1.30 3.57 -8.87
CA LEU A 52 -0.08 3.10 -8.22
C LEU A 52 -0.47 2.44 -6.91
N VAL A 53 -0.17 1.16 -6.77
CA VAL A 53 -0.43 0.40 -5.54
C VAL A 53 0.72 0.65 -4.57
N LEU A 54 0.37 1.14 -3.38
CA LEU A 54 1.30 1.56 -2.34
C LEU A 54 1.39 0.53 -1.21
N GLY A 55 0.43 -0.40 -1.15
CA GLY A 55 0.32 -1.41 -0.12
C GLY A 55 -1.01 -2.14 -0.23
N ASP A 56 -1.18 -3.15 0.59
CA ASP A 56 -2.37 -3.99 0.60
C ASP A 56 -2.55 -4.73 1.93
N SER A 57 -3.74 -5.29 2.10
CA SER A 57 -4.08 -6.29 3.09
C SER A 57 -4.80 -7.46 2.39
N ASP A 58 -5.33 -8.40 3.17
CA ASP A 58 -6.19 -9.47 2.65
C ASP A 58 -7.47 -8.91 1.99
N GLN A 59 -8.01 -7.82 2.52
CA GLN A 59 -9.30 -7.25 2.10
C GLN A 59 -9.16 -5.96 1.28
N ASP A 60 -8.10 -5.19 1.50
CA ASP A 60 -7.97 -3.84 0.96
C ASP A 60 -6.73 -3.68 0.09
N VAL A 61 -6.79 -2.70 -0.82
CA VAL A 61 -5.66 -2.20 -1.58
C VAL A 61 -5.55 -0.68 -1.42
N TYR A 62 -4.33 -0.20 -1.17
CA TYR A 62 -4.03 1.21 -0.97
C TYR A 62 -3.41 1.76 -2.24
N VAL A 63 -4.08 2.70 -2.90
CA VAL A 63 -3.67 3.19 -4.22
C VAL A 63 -3.55 4.70 -4.27
N LEU A 64 -2.69 5.19 -5.15
CA LEU A 64 -2.80 6.53 -5.73
C LEU A 64 -3.52 6.41 -7.07
N ASP A 65 -4.66 7.07 -7.19
CA ASP A 65 -5.35 7.28 -8.46
C ASP A 65 -4.60 8.36 -9.26
N LEU A 66 -4.05 7.98 -10.41
CA LEU A 66 -3.23 8.88 -11.23
C LEU A 66 -4.05 9.90 -12.01
N ASP A 67 -5.34 9.66 -12.23
CA ASP A 67 -6.20 10.58 -12.96
C ASP A 67 -6.73 11.65 -12.00
N LEU A 68 -7.22 11.21 -10.83
CA LEU A 68 -7.80 12.08 -9.82
C LEU A 68 -6.77 12.71 -8.88
N LYS A 69 -5.54 12.18 -8.84
CA LYS A 69 -4.45 12.61 -7.94
C LYS A 69 -4.81 12.50 -6.46
N VAL A 70 -5.62 11.50 -6.11
CA VAL A 70 -6.03 11.22 -4.72
C VAL A 70 -5.60 9.81 -4.31
N TYR A 71 -5.28 9.67 -3.04
CA TYR A 71 -5.01 8.38 -2.42
C TYR A 71 -6.32 7.75 -2.00
N GLN A 72 -6.45 6.44 -2.14
CA GLN A 72 -7.70 5.72 -1.90
C GLN A 72 -7.43 4.39 -1.20
N VAL A 73 -8.32 4.03 -0.29
CA VAL A 73 -8.46 2.67 0.23
C VAL A 73 -9.62 2.03 -0.51
N ARG A 74 -9.36 0.91 -1.19
CA ARG A 74 -10.35 0.21 -2.00
C ARG A 74 -10.46 -1.24 -1.56
N ASP A 75 -11.64 -1.80 -1.77
CA ASP A 75 -11.83 -3.25 -1.67
C ASP A 75 -10.97 -3.96 -2.72
N ARG A 76 -10.26 -5.02 -2.32
CA ARG A 76 -9.37 -5.77 -3.21
C ARG A 76 -10.13 -6.54 -4.28
N GLN A 77 -11.33 -7.05 -3.96
CA GLN A 77 -12.13 -7.91 -4.84
C GLN A 77 -13.16 -7.10 -5.64
N ALA A 78 -13.82 -6.15 -4.98
CA ALA A 78 -14.78 -5.23 -5.58
C ALA A 78 -14.15 -3.84 -5.76
N PHE A 79 -13.12 -3.75 -6.60
CA PHE A 79 -12.22 -2.58 -6.71
C PHE A 79 -12.90 -1.21 -6.94
N ASP A 80 -14.13 -1.17 -7.47
CA ASP A 80 -14.91 0.06 -7.60
C ASP A 80 -15.44 0.59 -6.25
N ASN A 81 -15.41 -0.22 -5.21
CA ASN A 81 -15.77 0.15 -3.85
C ASN A 81 -14.61 0.89 -3.18
N ILE A 82 -14.77 2.20 -3.00
CA ILE A 82 -13.83 3.07 -2.31
C ILE A 82 -14.31 3.27 -0.88
N PHE A 83 -13.49 2.88 0.09
CA PHE A 83 -13.80 3.03 1.51
C PHE A 83 -13.42 4.41 2.03
N GLU A 84 -12.25 4.92 1.64
CA GLU A 84 -11.75 6.20 2.13
C GLU A 84 -10.85 6.88 1.09
N THR A 85 -10.76 8.21 1.15
CA THR A 85 -9.93 9.02 0.24
C THR A 85 -9.08 10.04 0.98
N PHE A 86 -7.86 10.27 0.48
CA PHE A 86 -6.92 11.21 1.09
C PHE A 86 -6.23 12.08 0.04
N ASN A 87 -5.84 13.28 0.44
CA ASN A 87 -5.13 14.21 -0.44
C ASN A 87 -3.60 14.03 -0.35
N GLY A 88 -3.11 13.30 0.65
CA GLY A 88 -1.69 13.04 0.85
C GLY A 88 -1.37 11.60 1.23
N PHE A 89 -0.16 11.16 0.86
CA PHE A 89 0.38 9.87 1.26
C PHE A 89 0.51 9.74 2.78
N ASP A 90 0.82 10.84 3.47
CA ASP A 90 0.97 10.87 4.92
C ASP A 90 -0.36 10.58 5.63
N GLU A 91 -1.49 11.05 5.08
CA GLU A 91 -2.84 10.79 5.62
C GLU A 91 -3.22 9.31 5.42
N LEU A 92 -2.99 8.77 4.22
CA LEU A 92 -3.16 7.34 3.95
C LEU A 92 -2.29 6.49 4.89
N LEU A 93 -1.03 6.88 5.11
CA LEU A 93 -0.14 6.16 6.02
C LEU A 93 -0.67 6.14 7.45
N VAL A 94 -1.16 7.28 7.96
CA VAL A 94 -1.74 7.34 9.31
C VAL A 94 -2.94 6.40 9.42
N TRP A 95 -3.80 6.34 8.40
CA TRP A 95 -4.92 5.41 8.36
C TRP A 95 -4.45 3.95 8.40
N VAL A 96 -3.56 3.56 7.48
CA VAL A 96 -3.04 2.19 7.38
C VAL A 96 -2.31 1.76 8.66
N TYR A 97 -1.60 2.68 9.31
CA TYR A 97 -0.83 2.38 10.51
C TYR A 97 -1.70 1.94 11.70
N GLN A 98 -2.95 2.40 11.78
CA GLN A 98 -3.89 1.94 12.82
C GLN A 98 -4.15 0.44 12.73
N PHE A 99 -4.28 -0.09 11.52
CA PHE A 99 -4.50 -1.52 11.28
C PHE A 99 -3.22 -2.34 11.47
N ILE A 100 -2.06 -1.79 11.09
CA ILE A 100 -0.75 -2.42 11.37
C ILE A 100 -0.54 -2.62 12.87
N LEU A 101 -0.96 -1.66 13.69
CA LEU A 101 -0.87 -1.77 15.15
C LEU A 101 -1.93 -2.69 15.77
N GLY A 102 -2.92 -3.14 14.98
CA GLY A 102 -3.96 -4.08 15.42
C GLY A 102 -5.28 -3.43 15.81
N GLY A 103 -5.47 -2.14 15.52
CA GLY A 103 -6.60 -1.36 16.02
C GLY A 103 -6.46 -1.11 17.52
N VAL A 104 -6.83 0.09 17.96
CA VAL A 104 -7.20 0.26 19.37
C VAL A 104 -8.64 -0.24 19.42
N ASP A 105 -8.88 -1.40 20.04
CA ASP A 105 -10.25 -1.81 20.38
C ASP A 105 -10.89 -0.63 21.13
N GLU A 106 -11.99 -0.06 20.59
CA GLU A 106 -12.90 0.79 21.38
C GLU A 106 -13.71 -0.06 22.37
#